data_AF-A0A3B9LZI9-F1
#
_entry.id   AF-A0A3B9LZI9-F1
#
_cell.length_a   1.000
_cell.length_b   1.000
_cell.length_c   1.000
_cell.angle_alpha   90.00
_cell.angle_beta   90.00
_cell.angle_gamma   90.00
#
_symmetry.space_group_name_H-M   'P 1'
#
loop_
_entity.id
_entity.type
_entity.pdbx_description
1 polymer ?
#
loop_
_entity_poly.entity_id
_entity_poly.type
_entity_poly.pdbx_seq_one_letter_code
_entity_poly.pdbx_strand_id
1 'polypeptide(L)'
;MSGNLVIVTGLVLIAIGGFLGFYGAQLNSRADNAQASKGFKAGIDKVLNTIASVKQSVAVQGGASGAATPSTTIQQPLDSEANKEAEKKLSNIEQDFSQWASDFIKNRDLKKLDLERQKLDARSKELEISKKYRPLLQYTIDVLKRVLQAYNATASAAFDIRLSDLPNNLYAVDTTVCEIGTVEFGSGVKWHVYVIVNKPADERNSPYFQIDIQDPRIKTSDVFRIEPTPPNFTVHSYGGGIAGVANKDTVGPLSSFESPIREIVQRLVETQISSLPTP
;
A
#
# COMPACT_ATOMS: atom_id res chain seq x y z
N MET A 1 -4.89 -27.42 25.66
CA MET A 1 -3.97 -27.53 24.52
C MET A 1 -2.65 -28.09 25.03
N SER A 2 -2.20 -29.22 24.51
CA SER A 2 -0.89 -29.78 24.89
C SER A 2 0.23 -28.87 24.36
N GLY A 3 1.30 -28.67 25.14
CA GLY A 3 2.41 -27.78 24.79
C GLY A 3 3.05 -28.09 23.42
N ASN A 4 3.00 -29.34 22.99
CA ASN A 4 3.52 -29.79 21.70
C ASN A 4 2.74 -29.21 20.50
N LEU A 5 1.43 -28.99 20.64
CA LEU A 5 0.62 -28.38 19.58
C LEU A 5 1.05 -26.92 19.33
N VAL A 6 1.32 -26.17 20.40
CA VAL A 6 1.72 -24.76 20.32
C VAL A 6 3.09 -24.61 19.65
N ILE A 7 4.03 -25.52 19.93
CA ILE A 7 5.37 -25.52 19.34
C ILE A 7 5.30 -25.83 17.83
N VAL A 8 4.51 -26.84 17.43
CA VAL A 8 4.35 -27.20 16.01
C VAL A 8 3.67 -26.08 15.22
N THR A 9 2.60 -25.49 15.76
CA THR A 9 1.93 -24.34 15.12
C THR A 9 2.87 -23.14 15.00
N GLY A 10 3.70 -22.86 16.02
CA GLY A 10 4.70 -21.80 15.98
C GLY A 10 5.75 -22.01 14.87
N LEU A 11 6.26 -23.23 14.70
CA LEU A 11 7.24 -23.55 13.66
C LEU A 11 6.65 -23.45 12.24
N VAL A 12 5.39 -23.86 12.05
CA VAL A 12 4.69 -23.72 10.77
C VAL A 12 4.50 -22.23 10.43
N LEU A 13 4.11 -21.40 11.40
CA LEU A 13 3.94 -19.96 11.19
C LEU A 13 5.27 -19.25 10.90
N ILE A 14 6.37 -19.66 11.54
CA ILE A 14 7.72 -19.12 11.25
C ILE A 14 8.18 -19.52 9.84
N ALA A 15 7.93 -20.76 9.41
CA ALA A 15 8.28 -21.23 8.08
C ALA A 15 7.47 -20.49 6.99
N ILE A 16 6.16 -20.31 7.19
CA ILE A 16 5.29 -19.54 6.29
C ILE A 16 5.70 -18.06 6.28
N GLY A 17 5.99 -17.46 7.44
CA GLY A 17 6.41 -16.06 7.55
C GLY A 17 7.76 -15.79 6.89
N GLY A 18 8.75 -16.67 7.09
CA GLY A 18 10.04 -16.60 6.42
C GLY A 18 9.92 -16.77 4.90
N PHE A 19 9.05 -17.66 4.44
CA PHE A 19 8.76 -17.85 3.03
C PHE A 19 8.14 -16.60 2.40
N LEU A 20 7.09 -16.04 3.00
CA LEU A 20 6.42 -14.84 2.47
C LEU A 20 7.33 -13.61 2.46
N GLY A 21 8.13 -13.40 3.51
CA GLY A 21 9.05 -12.27 3.59
C GLY A 21 10.22 -12.35 2.60
N PHE A 22 10.77 -13.55 2.38
CA PHE A 22 11.93 -13.74 1.50
C PHE A 22 11.52 -13.79 0.01
N TYR A 23 10.43 -14.47 -0.34
CA TYR A 23 9.95 -14.54 -1.72
C TYR A 23 9.23 -13.27 -2.19
N GLY A 24 8.57 -12.53 -1.29
CA GLY A 24 7.92 -11.26 -1.63
C GLY A 24 8.90 -10.19 -2.12
N ALA A 25 10.14 -10.20 -1.62
CA ALA A 25 11.14 -9.17 -1.90
C ALA A 25 12.06 -9.47 -3.12
N GLN A 26 12.23 -10.73 -3.54
CA GLN A 26 13.31 -11.13 -4.46
C GLN A 26 12.92 -11.55 -5.87
N LEU A 27 11.66 -11.36 -6.31
CA LEU A 27 11.24 -11.68 -7.68
C LEU A 27 11.77 -10.74 -8.78
N ASN A 28 12.86 -9.97 -8.53
CA ASN A 28 13.33 -8.92 -9.44
C ASN A 28 14.70 -9.13 -10.11
N SER A 29 15.42 -10.26 -9.91
CA SER A 29 16.66 -10.50 -10.69
C SER A 29 16.95 -11.99 -11.00
N ARG A 30 17.54 -12.24 -12.18
CA ARG A 30 17.89 -13.60 -12.67
C ARG A 30 19.08 -14.22 -11.93
N ALA A 31 20.01 -13.42 -11.40
CA ALA A 31 21.15 -13.91 -10.61
C ALA A 31 20.71 -14.42 -9.23
N ASP A 32 19.67 -13.79 -8.67
CA ASP A 32 19.11 -14.18 -7.38
C ASP A 32 18.35 -15.50 -7.43
N ASN A 33 18.00 -16.01 -8.62
CA ASN A 33 17.17 -17.22 -8.74
C ASN A 33 17.94 -18.52 -8.40
N ALA A 34 19.24 -18.59 -8.72
CA ALA A 34 20.09 -19.72 -8.35
C ALA A 34 20.44 -19.67 -6.84
N GLN A 35 20.64 -18.48 -6.31
CA GLN A 35 20.92 -18.26 -4.88
C GLN A 35 19.66 -18.46 -4.03
N ALA A 36 18.49 -18.04 -4.50
CA ALA A 36 17.19 -18.27 -3.88
C ALA A 36 16.80 -19.75 -3.93
N SER A 37 17.08 -20.47 -5.02
CA SER A 37 16.88 -21.93 -5.06
C SER A 37 17.75 -22.66 -4.03
N LYS A 38 19.02 -22.25 -3.87
CA LYS A 38 19.92 -22.78 -2.81
C LYS A 38 19.44 -22.39 -1.41
N GLY A 39 19.01 -21.15 -1.21
CA GLY A 39 18.50 -20.64 0.06
C GLY A 39 17.17 -21.28 0.48
N PHE A 40 16.27 -21.51 -0.47
CA PHE A 40 15.02 -22.23 -0.26
C PHE A 40 15.26 -23.69 0.10
N LYS A 41 16.16 -24.38 -0.63
CA LYS A 41 16.56 -25.75 -0.29
C LYS A 41 17.18 -25.82 1.11
N ALA A 42 18.10 -24.90 1.44
CA ALA A 42 18.68 -24.80 2.78
C ALA A 42 17.63 -24.47 3.87
N GLY A 43 16.61 -23.68 3.54
CA GLY A 43 15.48 -23.37 4.42
C GLY A 43 14.61 -24.58 4.70
N ILE A 44 14.26 -25.35 3.65
CA ILE A 44 13.57 -26.64 3.78
C ILE A 44 14.42 -27.59 4.62
N ASP A 45 15.70 -27.75 4.28
CA ASP A 45 16.61 -28.66 4.99
C ASP A 45 16.71 -28.27 6.47
N LYS A 46 16.74 -26.97 6.80
CA LYS A 46 16.74 -26.48 8.18
C LYS A 46 15.44 -26.80 8.91
N VAL A 47 14.28 -26.63 8.27
CA VAL A 47 12.98 -26.97 8.85
C VAL A 47 12.89 -28.48 9.08
N LEU A 48 13.27 -29.30 8.09
CA LEU A 48 13.31 -30.76 8.21
C LEU A 48 14.26 -31.22 9.31
N ASN A 49 15.46 -30.64 9.41
CA ASN A 49 16.41 -30.93 10.49
C ASN A 49 15.87 -30.51 11.87
N THR A 50 15.16 -29.39 11.95
CA THR A 50 14.52 -28.95 13.19
C THR A 50 13.43 -29.92 13.61
N ILE A 51 12.57 -30.35 12.66
CA ILE A 51 11.54 -31.37 12.90
C ILE A 51 12.19 -32.69 13.34
N ALA A 52 13.28 -33.12 12.69
CA ALA A 52 14.02 -34.32 13.08
C ALA A 52 14.62 -34.21 14.50
N SER A 53 15.19 -33.06 14.85
CA SER A 53 15.74 -32.82 16.20
C SER A 53 14.66 -32.79 17.28
N VAL A 54 13.48 -32.25 16.96
CA VAL A 54 12.32 -32.27 17.86
C VAL A 54 11.82 -33.71 18.03
N LYS A 55 11.68 -34.49 16.95
CA LYS A 55 11.35 -35.93 17.02
C LYS A 55 12.35 -36.69 17.92
N GLN A 56 13.65 -36.41 17.79
CA GLN A 56 14.69 -37.05 18.59
C GLN A 56 14.65 -36.65 20.07
N SER A 57 14.43 -35.37 20.39
CA SER A 57 14.33 -34.90 21.78
C SER A 57 13.09 -35.45 22.52
N VAL A 58 11.98 -35.63 21.80
CA VAL A 58 10.76 -36.30 22.31
C VAL A 58 11.03 -37.78 22.57
N ALA A 59 11.80 -38.47 21.72
CA ALA A 59 12.16 -39.87 21.92
C ALA A 59 13.11 -40.09 23.12
N VAL A 60 14.05 -39.17 23.37
CA VAL A 60 15.02 -39.26 24.49
C VAL A 60 14.37 -39.00 25.85
N GLN A 61 13.37 -38.11 25.93
CA GLN A 61 12.62 -37.88 27.18
C GLN A 61 11.76 -39.07 27.62
N GLY A 62 11.48 -40.03 26.73
CA GLY A 62 10.80 -41.29 27.07
C GLY A 62 11.69 -42.38 27.68
N GLY A 63 13.02 -42.16 27.78
CA GLY A 63 13.99 -43.22 28.09
C GLY A 63 14.81 -43.10 29.38
N ALA A 64 14.64 -42.04 30.18
CA ALA A 64 15.48 -41.81 31.36
C ALA A 64 14.67 -41.67 32.66
N SER A 65 14.18 -42.80 33.18
CA SER A 65 13.77 -42.92 34.58
C SER A 65 14.87 -43.63 35.38
N GLY A 66 15.69 -42.84 36.08
CA GLY A 66 16.69 -43.33 37.03
C GLY A 66 16.89 -42.36 38.19
N ALA A 67 16.63 -42.87 39.40
CA ALA A 67 16.96 -42.34 40.74
C ALA A 67 16.03 -41.28 41.39
N ALA A 68 14.98 -41.82 42.03
CA ALA A 68 14.46 -41.53 43.39
C ALA A 68 14.37 -40.07 43.92
N THR A 69 13.16 -39.52 43.88
CA THR A 69 12.61 -38.65 44.95
C THR A 69 11.08 -38.75 44.95
N PRO A 70 10.39 -38.88 46.10
CA PRO A 70 8.95 -39.07 46.14
C PRO A 70 8.25 -37.72 46.17
N SER A 71 7.91 -37.19 45.00
CA SER A 71 6.90 -36.15 44.85
C SER A 71 5.76 -36.74 44.02
N THR A 72 4.56 -36.74 44.59
CA THR A 72 3.30 -37.17 43.96
C THR A 72 2.94 -36.23 42.83
N THR A 73 3.65 -36.34 41.71
CA THR A 73 3.23 -35.80 40.43
C THR A 73 2.61 -36.95 39.68
N ILE A 74 1.32 -36.81 39.36
CA ILE A 74 0.60 -37.70 38.45
C ILE A 74 1.33 -37.63 37.11
N GLN A 75 2.34 -38.49 36.92
CA GLN A 75 2.90 -38.81 35.62
C GLN A 75 1.85 -39.65 34.90
N GLN A 76 0.87 -38.95 34.33
CA GLN A 76 0.05 -39.49 33.28
C GLN A 76 1.03 -39.91 32.18
N PRO A 77 1.10 -41.20 31.82
CA PRO A 77 2.00 -41.66 30.75
C PRO A 77 1.72 -40.77 29.55
N LEU A 78 2.74 -40.06 29.04
CA LEU A 78 2.60 -39.29 27.81
C LEU A 78 2.06 -40.25 26.76
N ASP A 79 0.79 -40.07 26.39
CA ASP A 79 0.01 -41.03 25.62
C ASP A 79 0.80 -41.42 24.36
N SER A 80 1.27 -42.66 24.31
CA SER A 80 2.01 -43.20 23.15
C SER A 80 1.21 -43.05 21.85
N GLU A 81 -0.12 -42.97 21.96
CA GLU A 81 -1.04 -42.66 20.87
C GLU A 81 -0.95 -41.20 20.41
N ALA A 82 -0.85 -40.24 21.33
CA ALA A 82 -0.69 -38.82 20.99
C ALA A 82 0.64 -38.55 20.27
N ASN A 83 1.71 -39.26 20.65
CA ASN A 83 2.99 -39.17 19.95
C ASN A 83 2.93 -39.78 18.53
N LYS A 84 2.31 -40.96 18.38
CA LYS A 84 2.09 -41.57 17.06
C LYS A 84 1.19 -40.70 16.17
N GLU A 85 0.17 -40.07 16.73
CA GLU A 85 -0.71 -39.14 16.01
C GLU A 85 0.04 -37.89 15.56
N ALA A 86 0.89 -37.32 16.43
CA ALA A 86 1.74 -36.18 16.08
C ALA A 86 2.75 -36.53 14.98
N GLU A 87 3.41 -37.69 15.06
CA GLU A 87 4.33 -38.17 14.02
C GLU A 87 3.63 -38.36 12.67
N LYS A 88 2.43 -38.95 12.67
CA LYS A 88 1.61 -39.11 11.47
C LYS A 88 1.22 -37.76 10.87
N LYS A 89 0.81 -36.79 11.70
CA LYS A 89 0.48 -35.43 11.24
C LYS A 89 1.69 -34.72 10.64
N LEU A 90 2.87 -34.85 11.26
CA LEU A 90 4.11 -34.28 10.73
C LEU A 90 4.50 -34.93 9.39
N SER A 91 4.40 -36.25 9.28
CA SER A 91 4.67 -36.97 8.03
C SER A 91 3.73 -36.53 6.90
N ASN A 92 2.44 -36.32 7.20
CA ASN A 92 1.48 -35.81 6.21
C ASN A 92 1.85 -34.39 5.75
N ILE A 93 2.24 -33.51 6.67
CA ILE A 93 2.68 -32.14 6.34
C ILE A 93 3.94 -32.15 5.47
N GLU A 94 4.93 -32.97 5.82
CA GLU A 94 6.16 -33.15 5.04
C GLU A 94 5.84 -33.63 3.60
N GLN A 95 4.88 -34.55 3.47
CA GLN A 95 4.40 -35.02 2.17
C GLN A 95 3.67 -33.92 1.39
N ASP A 96 2.77 -33.17 2.02
CA ASP A 96 2.04 -32.07 1.38
C ASP A 96 2.98 -30.98 0.87
N PHE A 97 4.01 -30.62 1.65
CA PHE A 97 5.02 -29.66 1.22
C PHE A 97 5.91 -30.19 0.09
N SER A 98 6.30 -31.47 0.15
CA SER A 98 7.08 -32.10 -0.92
C SER A 98 6.28 -32.16 -2.22
N GLN A 99 4.99 -32.49 -2.13
CA GLN A 99 4.07 -32.52 -3.26
C GLN A 99 3.89 -31.11 -3.85
N TRP A 100 3.61 -30.11 -3.00
CA TRP A 100 3.50 -28.71 -3.44
C TRP A 100 4.78 -28.22 -4.11
N ALA A 101 5.97 -28.51 -3.55
CA ALA A 101 7.24 -28.07 -4.12
C ALA A 101 7.49 -28.72 -5.49
N SER A 102 7.20 -30.01 -5.63
CA SER A 102 7.24 -30.73 -6.89
C SER A 102 6.28 -30.12 -7.93
N ASP A 103 5.03 -29.86 -7.52
CA ASP A 103 4.02 -29.25 -8.37
C ASP A 103 4.38 -27.81 -8.76
N PHE A 104 4.98 -27.04 -7.85
CA PHE A 104 5.45 -25.70 -8.13
C PHE A 104 6.62 -25.73 -9.13
N ILE A 105 7.62 -26.60 -8.95
CA ILE A 105 8.73 -26.73 -9.90
C ILE A 105 8.20 -27.12 -11.28
N LYS A 106 7.29 -28.09 -11.35
CA LYS A 106 6.66 -28.54 -12.59
C LYS A 106 5.87 -27.43 -13.30
N ASN A 107 5.21 -26.55 -12.53
CA ASN A 107 4.34 -25.50 -13.06
C ASN A 107 4.95 -24.09 -12.97
N ARG A 108 6.23 -23.95 -12.65
CA ARG A 108 6.86 -22.66 -12.33
C ARG A 108 6.71 -21.66 -13.47
N ASP A 109 6.99 -22.10 -14.69
CA ASP A 109 6.98 -21.20 -15.86
C ASP A 109 5.54 -20.80 -16.23
N LEU A 110 4.56 -21.69 -16.03
CA LEU A 110 3.13 -21.35 -16.14
C LEU A 110 2.70 -20.34 -15.08
N LYS A 111 3.13 -20.52 -13.82
CA LYS A 111 2.86 -19.56 -12.73
C LYS A 111 3.53 -18.21 -12.97
N LYS A 112 4.72 -18.20 -13.56
CA LYS A 112 5.40 -16.97 -13.98
C LYS A 112 4.61 -16.24 -15.07
N LEU A 113 4.14 -16.96 -16.10
CA LEU A 113 3.32 -16.40 -17.17
C LEU A 113 2.01 -15.82 -16.62
N ASP A 114 1.35 -16.55 -15.72
CA ASP A 114 0.14 -16.09 -15.03
C ASP A 114 0.39 -14.80 -14.23
N LEU A 115 1.50 -14.73 -13.49
CA LEU A 115 1.91 -13.51 -12.79
C LEU A 115 2.19 -12.34 -13.75
N GLU A 116 2.88 -12.58 -14.87
CA GLU A 116 3.14 -11.56 -15.89
C GLU A 116 1.84 -11.04 -16.51
N ARG A 117 0.88 -11.93 -16.77
CA ARG A 117 -0.48 -11.57 -17.23
C ARG A 117 -1.21 -10.72 -16.20
N GLN A 118 -1.22 -11.13 -14.93
CA GLN A 118 -1.84 -10.34 -13.85
C GLN A 118 -1.22 -8.95 -13.70
N LYS A 119 0.11 -8.83 -13.84
CA LYS A 119 0.80 -7.53 -13.85
C LYS A 119 0.39 -6.67 -15.05
N LEU A 120 0.23 -7.27 -16.23
CA LEU A 120 -0.21 -6.58 -17.42
C LEU A 120 -1.66 -6.10 -17.29
N ASP A 121 -2.54 -6.95 -16.76
CA ASP A 121 -3.95 -6.61 -16.50
C ASP A 121 -4.06 -5.45 -15.50
N ALA A 122 -3.27 -5.50 -14.41
CA ALA A 122 -3.20 -4.42 -13.43
C ALA A 122 -2.74 -3.09 -14.05
N ARG A 123 -1.66 -3.10 -14.85
CA ARG A 123 -1.16 -1.91 -15.56
C ARG A 123 -2.15 -1.37 -16.59
N SER A 124 -2.86 -2.26 -17.27
CA SER A 124 -3.88 -1.87 -18.25
C SER A 124 -5.02 -1.14 -17.55
N LYS A 125 -5.44 -1.62 -16.38
CA LYS A 125 -6.46 -0.97 -15.55
C LYS A 125 -5.99 0.37 -14.98
N GLU A 126 -4.74 0.47 -14.53
CA GLU A 126 -4.13 1.75 -14.12
C GLU A 126 -4.20 2.80 -15.24
N LEU A 127 -3.84 2.41 -16.46
CA LEU A 127 -3.86 3.27 -17.64
C LEU A 127 -5.28 3.67 -18.05
N GLU A 128 -6.23 2.74 -17.99
CA GLU A 128 -7.64 3.00 -18.27
C GLU A 128 -8.21 4.04 -17.31
N ILE A 129 -8.01 3.85 -16.00
CA ILE A 129 -8.46 4.78 -14.96
C ILE A 129 -7.76 6.13 -15.10
N SER A 130 -6.44 6.14 -15.37
CA SER A 130 -5.68 7.36 -15.63
C SER A 130 -6.26 8.13 -16.82
N LYS A 131 -6.53 7.46 -17.94
CA LYS A 131 -7.11 8.08 -19.14
C LYS A 131 -8.50 8.67 -18.87
N LYS A 132 -9.30 7.99 -18.05
CA LYS A 132 -10.67 8.40 -17.69
C LYS A 132 -10.68 9.70 -16.89
N TYR A 133 -9.83 9.83 -15.87
CA TYR A 133 -9.90 10.95 -14.92
C TYR A 133 -8.87 12.06 -15.16
N ARG A 134 -7.77 11.79 -15.89
CA ARG A 134 -6.74 12.79 -16.18
C ARG A 134 -7.28 14.09 -16.80
N PRO A 135 -8.28 14.10 -17.71
CA PRO A 135 -8.81 15.35 -18.27
C PRO A 135 -9.31 16.34 -17.21
N LEU A 136 -10.11 15.88 -16.24
CA LEU A 136 -10.59 16.70 -15.12
C LEU A 136 -9.43 17.21 -14.25
N LEU A 137 -8.55 16.30 -13.85
CA LEU A 137 -7.46 16.60 -12.93
C LEU A 137 -6.43 17.57 -13.56
N GLN A 138 -6.07 17.35 -14.82
CA GLN A 138 -5.17 18.24 -15.56
C GLN A 138 -5.81 19.61 -15.77
N TYR A 139 -7.08 19.66 -16.16
CA TYR A 139 -7.78 20.92 -16.32
C TYR A 139 -7.79 21.75 -15.02
N THR A 140 -7.99 21.09 -13.87
CA THR A 140 -7.93 21.74 -12.55
C THR A 140 -6.56 22.39 -12.31
N ILE A 141 -5.47 21.68 -12.60
CA ILE A 141 -4.10 22.19 -12.48
C ILE A 141 -3.86 23.36 -13.44
N ASP A 142 -4.31 23.24 -14.70
CA ASP A 142 -4.16 24.27 -15.72
C ASP A 142 -4.88 25.56 -15.36
N VAL A 143 -6.12 25.45 -14.84
CA VAL A 143 -6.89 26.58 -14.35
C VAL A 143 -6.14 27.25 -13.18
N LEU A 144 -5.72 26.48 -12.18
CA LEU A 144 -5.00 27.01 -11.02
C LEU A 144 -3.75 27.79 -11.46
N LYS A 145 -2.94 27.18 -12.33
CA LYS A 145 -1.73 27.80 -12.89
C LYS A 145 -2.04 29.09 -13.63
N ARG A 146 -3.03 29.08 -14.52
CA ARG A 146 -3.39 30.25 -15.35
C ARG A 146 -3.97 31.40 -14.53
N VAL A 147 -4.83 31.11 -13.54
CA VAL A 147 -5.42 32.14 -12.67
C VAL A 147 -4.33 32.85 -11.86
N LEU A 148 -3.42 32.09 -11.24
CA LEU A 148 -2.32 32.66 -10.46
C LEU A 148 -1.34 33.46 -11.34
N GLN A 149 -1.02 32.96 -12.53
CA GLN A 149 -0.17 33.67 -13.50
C GLN A 149 -0.81 34.99 -13.96
N ALA A 150 -2.11 34.98 -14.28
CA ALA A 150 -2.84 36.18 -14.67
C ALA A 150 -2.88 37.22 -13.54
N TYR A 151 -3.04 36.78 -12.30
CA TYR A 151 -2.98 37.67 -11.14
C TYR A 151 -1.57 38.27 -10.96
N ASN A 152 -0.51 37.44 -10.97
CA ASN A 152 0.88 37.92 -10.88
C ASN A 152 1.18 39.00 -11.94
N ALA A 153 0.76 38.78 -13.18
CA ALA A 153 0.97 39.73 -14.28
C ALA A 153 0.21 41.05 -14.09
N THR A 154 -1.01 41.00 -13.55
CA THR A 154 -1.88 42.18 -13.40
C THR A 154 -1.55 42.99 -12.14
N ALA A 155 -1.33 42.32 -11.02
CA ALA A 155 -1.10 42.94 -9.71
C ALA A 155 0.39 43.20 -9.41
N SER A 156 1.30 42.84 -10.33
CA SER A 156 2.76 42.81 -10.08
C SER A 156 3.14 42.01 -8.83
N ALA A 157 2.38 40.96 -8.53
CA ALA A 157 2.67 40.04 -7.45
C ALA A 157 3.77 39.04 -7.87
N ALA A 158 4.49 38.52 -6.88
CA ALA A 158 5.63 37.62 -7.09
C ALA A 158 5.40 36.24 -6.47
N PHE A 159 4.20 35.66 -6.65
CA PHE A 159 3.95 34.28 -6.19
C PHE A 159 4.82 33.29 -6.97
N ASP A 160 5.48 32.37 -6.27
CA ASP A 160 6.28 31.31 -6.89
C ASP A 160 5.39 30.10 -7.21
N ILE A 161 5.17 29.85 -8.52
CA ILE A 161 4.24 28.83 -9.01
C ILE A 161 5.04 27.71 -9.66
N ARG A 162 5.20 26.59 -8.96
CA ARG A 162 5.94 25.40 -9.43
C ARG A 162 4.99 24.22 -9.57
N LEU A 163 4.18 24.23 -10.62
CA LEU A 163 3.21 23.16 -10.92
C LEU A 163 3.55 22.45 -12.24
N SER A 164 3.71 21.14 -12.16
CA SER A 164 3.99 20.25 -13.29
C SER A 164 2.70 19.70 -13.92
N ASP A 165 2.79 19.14 -15.13
CA ASP A 165 1.69 18.41 -15.74
C ASP A 165 1.55 17.00 -15.15
N LEU A 166 0.35 16.43 -15.24
CA LEU A 166 0.10 15.06 -14.81
C LEU A 166 0.79 14.05 -15.74
N PRO A 167 1.42 12.99 -15.19
CA PRO A 167 1.92 11.89 -16.00
C PRO A 167 0.78 11.17 -16.72
N ASN A 168 1.10 10.44 -17.79
CA ASN A 168 0.11 9.67 -18.54
C ASN A 168 -0.48 8.52 -17.72
N ASN A 169 0.32 7.88 -16.86
CA ASN A 169 -0.13 6.91 -15.87
C ASN A 169 -0.02 7.53 -14.48
N LEU A 170 -1.17 7.83 -13.86
CA LEU A 170 -1.22 8.42 -12.52
C LEU A 170 -0.67 7.46 -11.44
N TYR A 171 -0.69 6.15 -11.70
CA TYR A 171 -0.24 5.11 -10.78
C TYR A 171 1.24 4.72 -10.92
N ALA A 172 1.97 5.38 -11.83
CA ALA A 172 3.40 5.11 -12.05
C ALA A 172 4.29 5.51 -10.87
N VAL A 173 3.78 6.31 -9.93
CA VAL A 173 4.46 6.66 -8.68
C VAL A 173 4.48 5.46 -7.73
N ASP A 174 5.55 5.28 -6.97
CA ASP A 174 5.66 4.17 -6.01
C ASP A 174 4.78 4.37 -4.75
N THR A 175 4.34 5.60 -4.50
CA THR A 175 3.52 6.00 -3.36
C THR A 175 2.05 6.16 -3.76
N THR A 176 1.18 6.50 -2.80
CA THR A 176 -0.21 6.90 -3.06
C THR A 176 -0.35 8.37 -3.45
N VAL A 177 0.75 9.13 -3.48
CA VAL A 177 0.75 10.59 -3.69
C VAL A 177 1.54 10.90 -4.95
N CYS A 178 0.85 11.36 -5.99
CA CYS A 178 1.46 11.95 -7.16
C CYS A 178 1.63 13.46 -6.92
N GLU A 179 2.81 13.86 -6.47
CA GLU A 179 3.15 15.27 -6.22
C GLU A 179 3.18 16.06 -7.53
N ILE A 180 2.40 17.14 -7.60
CA ILE A 180 2.33 18.03 -8.78
C ILE A 180 3.24 19.23 -8.59
N GLY A 181 3.32 19.71 -7.35
CA GLY A 181 4.28 20.73 -6.92
C GLY A 181 3.65 21.72 -5.93
N THR A 182 4.11 22.96 -5.96
CA THR A 182 3.80 23.94 -4.92
C THR A 182 3.47 25.33 -5.45
N VAL A 183 2.71 26.09 -4.66
CA VAL A 183 2.49 27.53 -4.85
C VAL A 183 2.89 28.26 -3.57
N GLU A 184 3.77 29.25 -3.65
CA GLU A 184 4.17 30.07 -2.50
C GLU A 184 3.68 31.51 -2.69
N PHE A 185 2.86 31.98 -1.75
CA PHE A 185 2.24 33.31 -1.80
C PHE A 185 3.05 34.38 -1.04
N GLY A 186 4.10 33.97 -0.33
CA GLY A 186 4.85 34.80 0.60
C GLY A 186 4.33 34.71 2.04
N SER A 187 5.00 35.37 2.98
CA SER A 187 4.66 35.35 4.43
C SER A 187 4.53 33.94 5.04
N GLY A 188 5.24 32.96 4.47
CA GLY A 188 5.16 31.55 4.88
C GLY A 188 3.92 30.80 4.42
N VAL A 189 3.04 31.41 3.61
CA VAL A 189 1.86 30.74 3.04
C VAL A 189 2.28 29.91 1.84
N LYS A 190 2.01 28.60 1.90
CA LYS A 190 2.41 27.61 0.90
C LYS A 190 1.30 26.61 0.64
N TRP A 191 1.06 26.31 -0.63
CA TRP A 191 0.16 25.24 -1.06
C TRP A 191 0.97 24.08 -1.59
N HIS A 192 0.66 22.87 -1.13
CA HIS A 192 1.15 21.63 -1.74
C HIS A 192 0.03 21.03 -2.57
N VAL A 193 0.30 20.81 -3.86
CA VAL A 193 -0.67 20.33 -4.83
C VAL A 193 -0.28 18.92 -5.23
N TYR A 194 -1.21 17.98 -5.09
CA TYR A 194 -0.97 16.59 -5.44
C TYR A 194 -2.26 15.87 -5.88
N VAL A 195 -2.10 14.75 -6.57
CA VAL A 195 -3.16 13.80 -6.86
C VAL A 195 -2.97 12.56 -6.00
N ILE A 196 -4.01 12.13 -5.29
CA ILE A 196 -3.99 10.88 -4.54
C ILE A 196 -4.46 9.75 -5.43
N VAL A 197 -3.69 8.66 -5.45
CA VAL A 197 -3.95 7.42 -6.18
C VAL A 197 -3.91 6.23 -5.21
N ASN A 198 -5.01 5.48 -5.12
CA ASN A 198 -5.08 4.29 -4.27
C ASN A 198 -4.66 3.04 -5.05
N LYS A 199 -3.76 2.23 -4.49
CA LYS A 199 -3.31 0.96 -5.08
C LYS A 199 -3.93 -0.24 -4.34
N PRO A 200 -4.37 -1.29 -5.05
CA PRO A 200 -4.40 -1.42 -6.51
C PRO A 200 -5.45 -0.49 -7.14
N ALA A 201 -5.28 -0.18 -8.43
CA ALA A 201 -6.19 0.72 -9.14
C ALA A 201 -7.62 0.15 -9.17
N ASP A 202 -8.56 0.92 -8.64
CA ASP A 202 -9.96 0.55 -8.47
C ASP A 202 -10.86 1.74 -8.82
N GLU A 203 -11.89 1.51 -9.63
CA GLU A 203 -12.85 2.55 -10.02
C GLU A 203 -13.67 3.06 -8.83
N ARG A 204 -13.83 2.24 -7.78
CA ARG A 204 -14.50 2.64 -6.54
C ARG A 204 -13.65 3.64 -5.73
N ASN A 205 -12.35 3.69 -5.98
CA ASN A 205 -11.38 4.53 -5.30
C ASN A 205 -10.66 5.40 -6.34
N SER A 206 -11.45 6.23 -7.03
CA SER A 206 -10.97 7.06 -8.12
C SER A 206 -9.91 8.07 -7.65
N PRO A 207 -8.91 8.40 -8.50
CA PRO A 207 -7.90 9.39 -8.15
C PRO A 207 -8.54 10.76 -7.98
N TYR A 208 -8.06 11.54 -7.01
CA TYR A 208 -8.61 12.85 -6.71
C TYR A 208 -7.52 13.91 -6.57
N PHE A 209 -7.88 15.15 -6.87
CA PHE A 209 -7.01 16.31 -6.72
C PHE A 209 -7.11 16.86 -5.31
N GLN A 210 -5.98 17.23 -4.71
CA GLN A 210 -5.94 17.84 -3.38
C GLN A 210 -4.91 18.97 -3.31
N ILE A 211 -5.28 20.01 -2.56
CA ILE A 211 -4.40 21.09 -2.13
C ILE A 211 -4.35 21.08 -0.62
N ASP A 212 -3.16 20.92 -0.06
CA ASP A 212 -2.90 21.18 1.36
C ASP A 212 -2.42 22.61 1.52
N ILE A 213 -3.19 23.40 2.25
CA ILE A 213 -2.92 24.82 2.50
C ILE A 213 -2.16 24.94 3.81
N GLN A 214 -0.90 25.33 3.71
CA GLN A 214 -0.06 25.67 4.86
C GLN A 214 -0.07 27.19 5.03
N ASP A 215 -0.84 27.65 6.01
CA ASP A 215 -0.87 29.06 6.39
C ASP A 215 -0.46 29.18 7.87
N PRO A 216 0.63 29.89 8.20
CA PRO A 216 1.09 30.03 9.59
C PRO A 216 0.06 30.63 10.55
N ARG A 217 -0.97 31.29 10.02
CA ARG A 217 -2.07 31.91 10.79
C ARG A 217 -3.16 30.91 11.14
N ILE A 218 -3.23 29.79 10.41
CA ILE A 218 -4.23 28.73 10.59
C ILE A 218 -3.55 27.58 11.34
N LYS A 219 -4.04 27.29 12.56
CA LYS A 219 -3.46 26.25 13.43
C LYS A 219 -3.90 24.83 13.09
N THR A 220 -4.89 24.68 12.20
CA THR A 220 -5.47 23.40 11.79
C THR A 220 -5.10 23.08 10.36
N SER A 221 -5.15 21.81 9.99
CA SER A 221 -5.06 21.42 8.58
C SER A 221 -6.20 22.08 7.79
N ASP A 222 -5.87 22.66 6.64
CA ASP A 222 -6.82 23.28 5.72
C ASP A 222 -6.59 22.67 4.34
N VAL A 223 -7.59 21.93 3.85
CA VAL A 223 -7.46 21.06 2.69
C VAL A 223 -8.62 21.29 1.74
N PHE A 224 -8.28 21.51 0.47
CA PHE A 224 -9.25 21.60 -0.61
C PHE A 224 -9.12 20.38 -1.52
N ARG A 225 -10.23 19.72 -1.85
CA ARG A 225 -10.24 18.47 -2.62
C ARG A 225 -11.31 18.50 -3.72
N ILE A 226 -10.96 17.96 -4.89
CA ILE A 226 -11.90 17.66 -5.98
C ILE A 226 -11.85 16.16 -6.25
N GLU A 227 -12.98 15.49 -6.04
CA GLU A 227 -13.10 14.03 -6.09
C GLU A 227 -14.07 13.60 -7.20
N PRO A 228 -13.61 12.88 -8.24
CA PRO A 228 -14.50 12.35 -9.26
C PRO A 228 -15.30 11.16 -8.71
N THR A 229 -16.63 11.30 -8.73
CA THR A 229 -17.61 10.29 -8.30
C THR A 229 -18.61 10.06 -9.45
N PRO A 230 -18.28 9.22 -10.46
CA PRO A 230 -19.10 9.08 -11.66
C PRO A 230 -20.60 8.87 -11.35
N PRO A 231 -21.50 9.58 -12.06
CA PRO A 231 -21.24 10.42 -13.24
C PRO A 231 -20.77 11.85 -12.94
N ASN A 232 -20.55 12.19 -11.67
CA ASN A 232 -20.28 13.54 -11.19
C ASN A 232 -18.84 13.69 -10.63
N PHE A 233 -18.50 14.89 -10.19
CA PHE A 233 -17.43 15.16 -9.24
C PHE A 233 -18.01 15.95 -8.07
N THR A 234 -17.33 15.85 -6.93
CA THR A 234 -17.65 16.56 -5.70
C THR A 234 -16.45 17.42 -5.30
N VAL A 235 -16.75 18.53 -4.62
CA VAL A 235 -15.73 19.37 -4.00
C VAL A 235 -15.88 19.27 -2.49
N HIS A 236 -14.77 19.03 -1.82
CA HIS A 236 -14.70 18.91 -0.37
C HIS A 236 -13.69 19.93 0.18
N SER A 237 -14.01 20.49 1.34
CA SER A 237 -13.07 21.24 2.15
C SER A 237 -12.99 20.62 3.54
N TYR A 238 -11.78 20.47 4.06
CA TYR A 238 -11.54 20.07 5.43
C TYR A 238 -10.80 21.21 6.14
N GLY A 239 -11.23 21.55 7.35
CA GLY A 239 -10.75 22.73 8.06
C GLY A 239 -11.73 23.90 7.99
N GLY A 240 -11.39 24.99 8.69
CA GLY A 240 -12.18 26.23 8.75
C GLY A 240 -11.49 27.42 8.11
N GLY A 241 -10.44 27.18 7.31
CA GLY A 241 -9.58 28.20 6.73
C GLY A 241 -10.03 28.68 5.36
N ILE A 242 -9.05 28.87 4.48
CA ILE A 242 -9.21 29.29 3.10
C ILE A 242 -10.04 28.27 2.31
N ALA A 243 -9.78 26.97 2.51
CA ALA A 243 -10.52 25.91 1.81
C ALA A 243 -12.02 25.93 2.21
N GLY A 244 -12.31 26.09 3.50
CA GLY A 244 -13.68 26.15 4.02
C GLY A 244 -14.48 27.34 3.47
N VAL A 245 -13.87 28.52 3.39
CA VAL A 245 -14.53 29.73 2.85
C VAL A 245 -14.76 29.63 1.34
N ALA A 246 -13.85 28.99 0.61
CA ALA A 246 -13.96 28.82 -0.83
C ALA A 246 -15.03 27.79 -1.22
N ASN A 247 -15.31 26.81 -0.36
CA ASN A 247 -16.24 25.72 -0.67
C ASN A 247 -17.68 26.21 -0.93
N LYS A 248 -18.35 25.53 -1.87
CA LYS A 248 -19.77 25.73 -2.22
C LYS A 248 -20.57 24.42 -2.14
N ASP A 249 -19.98 23.34 -1.65
CA ASP A 249 -20.53 21.98 -1.72
C ASP A 249 -21.02 21.65 -3.13
N THR A 250 -20.14 21.84 -4.10
CA THR A 250 -20.49 21.68 -5.51
C THR A 250 -20.46 20.22 -5.92
N VAL A 251 -21.55 19.79 -6.53
CA VAL A 251 -21.65 18.54 -7.29
C VAL A 251 -21.88 18.93 -8.74
N GLY A 252 -20.99 18.50 -9.63
CA GLY A 252 -21.10 18.80 -11.07
C GLY A 252 -20.91 17.56 -11.92
N PRO A 253 -21.47 17.50 -13.14
CA PRO A 253 -21.26 16.37 -14.05
C PRO A 253 -19.83 16.31 -14.58
N LEU A 254 -19.25 15.10 -14.68
CA LEU A 254 -17.92 14.88 -15.28
C LEU A 254 -17.87 15.19 -16.78
N SER A 255 -19.01 15.29 -17.45
CA SER A 255 -19.07 15.60 -18.89
C SER A 255 -18.95 17.11 -19.19
N SER A 256 -19.06 17.98 -18.18
CA SER A 256 -19.02 19.43 -18.35
C SER A 256 -18.45 20.10 -17.10
N PHE A 257 -17.29 19.63 -16.64
CA PHE A 257 -16.66 20.09 -15.41
C PHE A 257 -15.98 21.46 -15.56
N GLU A 258 -15.74 21.93 -16.79
CA GLU A 258 -14.83 23.05 -17.04
C GLU A 258 -15.27 24.35 -16.37
N SER A 259 -16.53 24.77 -16.54
CA SER A 259 -17.03 26.02 -15.91
C SER A 259 -17.05 25.92 -14.38
N PRO A 260 -17.66 24.88 -13.78
CA PRO A 260 -17.65 24.73 -12.32
C PRO A 260 -16.25 24.68 -11.71
N ILE A 261 -15.32 23.92 -12.30
CA ILE A 261 -13.94 23.83 -11.80
C ILE A 261 -13.24 25.18 -11.90
N ARG A 262 -13.41 25.90 -13.01
CA ARG A 262 -12.86 27.25 -13.16
C ARG A 262 -13.35 28.19 -12.06
N GLU A 263 -14.66 28.24 -11.83
CA GLU A 263 -15.26 29.12 -10.82
C GLU A 263 -14.78 28.79 -9.40
N ILE A 264 -14.70 27.51 -9.05
CA ILE A 264 -14.29 27.09 -7.70
C ILE A 264 -12.81 27.37 -7.46
N VAL A 265 -11.94 27.06 -8.44
CA VAL A 265 -10.50 27.34 -8.33
C VAL A 265 -10.24 28.85 -8.28
N GLN A 266 -10.94 29.65 -9.10
CA GLN A 266 -10.85 31.11 -9.03
C GLN A 266 -11.22 31.62 -7.63
N ARG A 267 -12.35 31.15 -7.08
CA ARG A 267 -12.78 31.53 -5.74
C ARG A 267 -11.79 31.15 -4.65
N LEU A 268 -11.18 29.96 -4.75
CA LEU A 268 -10.14 29.52 -3.81
C LEU A 268 -8.93 30.46 -3.83
N VAL A 269 -8.46 30.82 -5.03
CA VAL A 269 -7.34 31.75 -5.22
C VAL A 269 -7.69 33.16 -4.72
N GLU A 270 -8.87 33.68 -5.07
CA GLU A 270 -9.36 34.98 -4.60
C GLU A 270 -9.42 35.04 -3.06
N THR A 271 -9.93 33.98 -2.44
CA THR A 271 -10.02 33.86 -0.98
C THR A 271 -8.63 33.89 -0.34
N GLN A 272 -7.68 33.15 -0.91
CA GLN A 272 -6.31 33.14 -0.43
C GLN A 272 -5.66 34.51 -0.51
N ILE A 273 -5.73 35.15 -1.68
CA ILE A 273 -5.12 36.45 -1.93
C ILE A 273 -5.75 37.50 -1.02
N SER A 274 -7.07 37.52 -0.90
CA SER A 274 -7.79 38.47 -0.04
C SER A 274 -7.46 38.29 1.44
N SER A 275 -7.01 37.10 1.83
CA SER A 275 -6.55 36.85 3.19
C SER A 275 -5.13 37.36 3.44
N LEU A 276 -4.29 37.55 2.41
CA LEU A 276 -2.88 37.92 2.62
C LEU A 276 -2.77 39.30 3.29
N PRO A 277 -1.78 39.51 4.17
CA PRO A 277 -1.54 40.83 4.73
C PRO A 277 -1.24 41.81 3.59
N THR A 278 -1.84 42.99 3.66
CA THR A 278 -1.51 44.09 2.74
C THR A 278 -0.05 44.48 2.97
N PRO A 279 0.75 44.67 1.90
CA PRO A 279 2.14 45.10 2.03
C PRO A 279 2.30 46.45 2.71
#